data_AF-A0A2S8RFQ4-F1
#
_entry.id   AF-A0A2S8RFQ4-F1
#
_cell.length_a   1.000
_cell.length_b   1.000
_cell.length_c   1.000
_cell.angle_alpha   90.00
_cell.angle_beta   90.00
_cell.angle_gamma   90.00
#
_symmetry.space_group_name_H-M   'P 1'
#
loop_
_entity.id
_entity.type
_entity.pdbx_description
1 polymer ?
#
loop_
_entity_poly.entity_id
_entity_poly.type
_entity_poly.pdbx_seq_one_letter_code
_entity_poly.pdbx_strand_id
1 'polypeptide(L)' 'MMRKTYEIGSVSEKDRSRTYSHFWSFSLASEFIVANLHHQYPAYLLTTMHSEHAF' A
#
# COMPACT_ATOMS: atom_id res chain seq x y z
N MET A 1 -19.86 2.90 -12.50
CA MET A 1 -18.43 3.28 -12.67
C MET A 1 -17.62 2.38 -11.73
N MET A 2 -16.65 1.60 -12.23
CA MET A 2 -15.89 0.64 -11.42
C MET A 2 -14.90 1.39 -10.52
N ARG A 3 -14.90 1.13 -9.21
CA ARG A 3 -13.98 1.78 -8.26
C ARG A 3 -12.79 0.86 -7.99
N LYS A 4 -11.57 1.35 -8.18
CA LYS A 4 -10.33 0.61 -7.88
C LYS A 4 -9.77 1.09 -6.55
N THR A 5 -9.40 0.15 -5.69
CA THR A 5 -8.71 0.42 -4.42
C THR A 5 -7.39 -0.34 -4.40
N TYR A 6 -6.38 0.25 -3.77
CA TYR A 6 -5.01 -0.25 -3.69
C TYR A 6 -4.69 -0.47 -2.22
N GLU A 7 -4.34 -1.69 -1.84
CA GLU A 7 -3.85 -2.00 -0.50
C GLU A 7 -2.34 -2.17 -0.55
N ILE A 8 -1.64 -1.50 0.36
CA ILE A 8 -0.19 -1.61 0.53
C ILE A 8 0.08 -2.13 1.93
N GLY A 9 0.64 -3.34 2.00
CA GLY A 9 1.19 -3.92 3.22
C GLY A 9 2.63 -3.50 3.42
N SER A 10 2.99 -3.03 4.62
CA SER A 10 4.35 -2.77 5.04
C SER A 10 4.70 -3.62 6.27
N VAL A 11 5.92 -4.17 6.30
CA VAL A 11 6.45 -4.90 7.46
C VAL A 11 7.59 -4.08 8.05
N SER A 12 7.50 -3.75 9.34
CA SER A 12 8.64 -3.19 10.08
C SER A 12 9.51 -4.33 10.58
N GLU A 13 10.76 -4.43 10.13
CA GLU A 13 11.70 -5.42 10.70
C GLU A 13 12.04 -5.12 12.15
N LYS A 14 11.98 -3.84 12.56
CA LYS A 14 12.30 -3.40 13.92
C LYS A 14 11.34 -3.99 14.95
N ASP A 15 10.05 -3.99 14.64
CA ASP A 15 8.99 -4.39 15.58
C ASP A 15 8.26 -5.66 15.12
N ARG A 16 8.67 -6.24 13.99
CA ARG A 16 7.96 -7.33 13.27
C ARG A 16 6.47 -7.06 13.09
N SER A 17 6.08 -5.79 13.06
CA SER A 17 4.71 -5.37 12.90
C SER A 17 4.36 -5.31 11.41
N ARG A 18 3.14 -5.72 11.08
CA ARG A 18 2.59 -5.64 9.72
C ARG A 18 1.44 -4.64 9.73
N THR A 19 1.49 -3.68 8.83
CA THR A 19 0.48 -2.63 8.68
C THR A 19 -0.05 -2.67 7.25
N TYR A 20 -1.34 -2.38 7.07
CA TYR A 20 -1.98 -2.29 5.76
C TYR A 20 -2.58 -0.90 5.60
N SER A 21 -2.35 -0.29 4.45
CA SER A 21 -2.85 1.03 4.09
C SER A 21 -3.66 0.94 2.81
N HIS A 22 -4.84 1.56 2.77
CA HIS A 22 -5.74 1.55 1.62
C HIS A 22 -5.76 2.90 0.90
N PHE A 23 -5.68 2.87 -0.42
CA PHE A 23 -5.64 4.05 -1.28
C PHE A 23 -6.67 3.92 -2.40
N TRP A 24 -7.26 5.06 -2.78
CA TRP A 24 -8.27 5.11 -3.85
C TRP A 24 -7.66 5.55 -5.19
N SER A 25 -6.37 5.87 -5.18
CA SER A 25 -5.60 6.34 -6.32
C SER A 25 -4.27 5.60 -6.38
N PHE A 26 -3.90 5.15 -7.59
CA PHE A 26 -2.60 4.56 -7.83
C PHE A 26 -1.46 5.54 -7.54
N SER A 27 -1.64 6.81 -7.87
CA SER A 27 -0.62 7.84 -7.64
C SER A 27 -0.31 7.99 -6.15
N LEU A 28 -1.34 8.07 -5.30
CA LEU A 28 -1.17 8.16 -3.83
C LEU A 28 -0.51 6.90 -3.26
N ALA A 29 -0.89 5.72 -3.76
CA ALA A 29 -0.27 4.46 -3.39
C ALA A 29 1.23 4.44 -3.75
N SER A 30 1.60 4.92 -4.95
CA SER A 30 2.99 4.96 -5.39
C SER A 30 3.85 5.96 -4.60
N GLU A 31 3.32 7.13 -4.25
CA GLU A 31 4.01 8.11 -3.40
C GLU A 31 4.32 7.52 -2.02
N PHE A 32 3.37 6.79 -1.43
CA PHE A 32 3.57 6.10 -0.16
C PHE A 32 4.67 5.04 -0.23
N ILE A 33 4.70 4.24 -1.31
CA ILE A 33 5.75 3.23 -1.55
C ILE A 33 7.13 3.90 -1.61
N VAL A 34 7.28 4.95 -2.42
CA VAL A 34 8.54 5.66 -2.59
C VAL A 34 9.01 6.27 -1.27
N ALA A 35 8.10 6.87 -0.50
CA ALA A 35 8.41 7.38 0.82
C ALA A 35 8.93 6.26 1.75
N ASN A 36 8.28 5.10 1.80
CA ASN A 36 8.70 3.98 2.64
C ASN A 36 10.08 3.44 2.24
N LEU A 37 10.38 3.36 0.94
CA LEU A 37 11.69 2.94 0.44
C LEU A 37 12.79 3.95 0.81
N HIS A 38 12.49 5.25 0.75
CA HIS A 38 13.46 6.30 1.06
C HIS A 38 13.81 6.37 2.56
N HIS A 39 12.89 5.93 3.43
CA HIS A 39 13.07 5.96 4.89
C HIS A 39 13.85 4.76 5.47
N GLN A 40 14.53 3.95 4.66
CA GLN A 40 15.38 2.82 5.09
C GLN A 40 14.67 1.78 5.98
N TYR A 41 13.34 1.69 5.92
CA TYR A 41 12.67 0.52 6.46
C TYR A 41 12.78 -0.58 5.40
N PRO A 42 13.35 -1.75 5.70
CA PRO A 42 13.23 -2.95 4.87
C PRO A 42 11.77 -3.44 4.93
N ALA A 43 10.89 -2.63 4.36
CA ALA A 43 9.48 -2.93 4.20
C ALA A 43 9.37 -3.78 2.93
N TYR A 44 9.14 -5.07 3.10
CA TYR A 44 8.62 -5.90 2.02
C TYR A 44 7.22 -5.37 1.68
N LEU A 45 7.11 -4.65 0.57
CA LEU A 45 5.86 -4.03 0.13
C LEU A 45 5.03 -5.05 -0.64
N LEU A 46 3.86 -5.37 -0.11
CA LEU A 46 2.86 -6.19 -0.80
C LEU A 46 1.77 -5.24 -1.30
N THR A 47 1.57 -5.18 -2.62
CA THR A 47 0.53 -4.34 -3.23
C THR A 47 -0.54 -5.22 -3.85
N THR A 48 -1.80 -5.03 -3.46
CA THR A 48 -2.95 -5.69 -4.09
C THR A 48 -3.93 -4.64 -4.63
N MET A 49 -4.38 -4.82 -5.86
CA MET A 49 -5.42 -3.97 -6.47
C MET A 49 -6.75 -4.69 -6.40
N HIS A 50 -7.72 -4.09 -5.71
CA HIS A 50 -9.09 -4.57 -5.66
C HIS A 50 -9.94 -3.73 -6.61
N SER A 51 -10.86 -4.38 -7.33
CA SER A 51 -11.87 -3.67 -8.11
C SER A 51 -13.23 -3.93 -7.48
N GLU A 52 -13.83 -2.90 -6.90
CA GLU A 52 -15.19 -2.95 -6.38
C GLU A 52 -16.16 -2.68 -7.54
N HIS A 53 -17.05 -3.65 -7.81
CA HIS A 53 -18.23 -3.41 -8.62
C HIS A 53 -19.22 -2.62 -7.76
N ALA A 54 -19.28 -1.31 -7.98
CA ALA A 54 -20.37 -0.48 -7.46
C ALA A 54 -21.61 -0.77 -8.32
N PHE A 55 -22.59 -1.48 -7.74
CA PHE A 55 -23.95 -1.60 -8.28
C PHE A 55 -24.72 -0.30 -8.09
#